data_AF-A0A7C2TIG4-F1
#
_entry.id   AF-A0A7C2TIG4-F1
#
_cell.length_a   1.000
_cell.length_b   1.000
_cell.length_c   1.000
_cell.angle_alpha   90.00
_cell.angle_beta   90.00
_cell.angle_gamma   90.00
#
_symmetry.space_group_name_H-M   'P 1'
#
loop_
_entity.id
_entity.type
_entity.pdbx_description
1 polymer ?
#
loop_
_entity_poly.entity_id
_entity_poly.type
_entity_poly.pdbx_seq_one_letter_code
_entity_poly.pdbx_strand_id
1 'polypeptide(L)' 'GKNPMSLAATALYISCLKMGENHTQRDLAEAANVTEVTIRNRYKGLLELLN' A
#
# COMPACT_ATOMS: atom_id res chain seq x y z
N GLY A 1 -2.64 16.39 5.39
CA GLY A 1 -1.35 16.17 4.72
C GLY A 1 -1.09 14.69 4.62
N LYS A 2 -0.95 14.15 3.40
CA LYS A 2 -0.82 12.71 3.16
C LYS A 2 0.52 12.22 3.74
N ASN A 3 0.48 11.30 4.71
CA ASN A 3 1.69 10.70 5.28
C ASN A 3 2.49 9.98 4.16
N PRO A 4 3.74 10.38 3.87
CA PRO A 4 4.56 9.80 2.80
C PRO A 4 4.85 8.31 3.03
N MET A 5 4.98 7.86 4.29
CA MET A 5 5.20 6.44 4.62
C MET A 5 4.08 5.56 4.08
N SER A 6 2.83 5.95 4.33
CA SER A 6 1.68 5.19 3.83
C SER A 6 1.55 5.20 2.31
N LEU A 7 2.08 6.21 1.60
CA LEU A 7 2.14 6.19 0.15
C LEU A 7 3.20 5.21 -0.34
N ALA A 8 4.40 5.25 0.24
CA ALA A 8 5.49 4.34 -0.08
C ALA A 8 5.10 2.88 0.19
N ALA A 9 4.48 2.59 1.34
CA ALA A 9 4.02 1.25 1.70
C ALA A 9 2.98 0.71 0.71
N THR A 10 2.02 1.56 0.28
CA THR A 10 1.04 1.17 -0.73
C THR A 10 1.68 0.97 -2.11
N ALA A 11 2.62 1.83 -2.53
CA ALA A 11 3.32 1.67 -3.79
C ALA A 11 4.15 0.38 -3.83
N LEU A 12 4.82 0.04 -2.71
CA LEU A 12 5.53 -1.22 -2.55
C LEU A 12 4.57 -2.41 -2.62
N TYR A 13 3.44 -2.37 -1.90
CA TYR A 13 2.41 -3.41 -1.97
C TYR A 13 1.91 -3.66 -3.40
N ILE A 14 1.64 -2.61 -4.17
CA ILE A 14 1.25 -2.72 -5.59
C ILE A 14 2.36 -3.38 -6.43
N SER A 15 3.62 -3.08 -6.13
CA SER A 15 4.77 -3.67 -6.81
C SER A 15 4.89 -5.17 -6.51
N CYS A 16 4.76 -5.56 -5.24
CA CYS A 16 4.75 -6.97 -4.83
C CYS A 16 3.64 -7.76 -5.55
N LEU A 17 2.41 -7.20 -5.61
CA LEU A 17 1.30 -7.81 -6.36
C LEU A 17 1.63 -8.02 -7.84
N LYS A 18 2.25 -7.02 -8.49
CA LYS A 18 2.65 -7.11 -9.91
C LYS A 18 3.76 -8.14 -10.16
N MET A 19 4.64 -8.34 -9.17
CA MET A 19 5.72 -9.32 -9.22
C MET A 19 5.27 -10.73 -8.81
N GLY A 20 4.03 -10.91 -8.36
CA GLY A 20 3.53 -12.18 -7.84
C GLY A 20 4.11 -12.56 -6.47
N GLU A 21 4.67 -11.59 -5.75
CA GLU A 21 5.17 -11.78 -4.39
C GLU A 21 4.00 -11.81 -3.41
N ASN A 22 4.07 -12.74 -2.46
CA ASN A 22 2.98 -13.00 -1.53
C ASN A 22 3.17 -12.20 -0.23
N HIS A 23 3.00 -10.88 -0.32
CA HIS A 23 2.99 -9.98 0.83
C HIS A 23 1.57 -9.47 1.09
N THR A 24 1.12 -9.56 2.33
CA THR A 24 -0.20 -9.08 2.72
C THR A 24 -0.18 -7.57 2.99
N GLN A 25 -1.35 -6.92 2.93
CA GLN A 25 -1.47 -5.51 3.34
C GLN A 25 -1.09 -5.29 4.80
N ARG A 26 -1.27 -6.33 5.64
CA ARG A 26 -0.90 -6.30 7.06
C ARG A 26 0.62 -6.27 7.23
N ASP A 27 1.36 -7.07 6.47
CA ASP A 27 2.83 -7.11 6.53
C ASP A 27 3.43 -5.73 6.24
N LEU A 28 2.92 -5.06 5.21
CA LEU A 28 3.36 -3.71 4.85
C LEU A 28 2.88 -2.65 5.85
N ALA A 29 1.70 -2.84 6.44
CA ALA A 29 1.18 -1.93 7.44
C ALA A 29 2.01 -1.97 8.72
N GLU A 30 2.36 -3.17 9.19
CA GLU A 30 3.25 -3.37 10.34
C GLU A 30 4.64 -2.78 10.08
N ALA A 31 5.24 -3.08 8.92
CA ALA A 31 6.56 -2.54 8.54
C ALA A 31 6.59 -1.01 8.42
N ALA A 32 5.52 -0.40 7.94
CA ALA A 32 5.40 1.05 7.78
C ALA A 32 4.83 1.77 9.01
N ASN A 33 4.52 1.03 10.09
CA ASN A 33 3.85 1.52 11.29
C ASN A 33 2.55 2.30 10.98
N VAL A 34 1.72 1.71 10.13
CA VAL A 34 0.39 2.23 9.74
C VAL A 34 -0.67 1.15 9.92
N THR A 35 -1.94 1.50 9.70
CA THR A 35 -3.03 0.52 9.75
C THR A 35 -3.26 -0.12 8.38
N GLU A 36 -3.70 -1.38 8.36
CA GLU A 36 -4.05 -2.08 7.12
C GLU A 36 -5.12 -1.31 6.31
N VAL A 37 -6.09 -0.70 7.00
CA VAL A 37 -7.11 0.17 6.39
C VAL A 37 -6.48 1.38 5.69
N THR A 38 -5.38 1.92 6.21
CA THR A 38 -4.64 3.02 5.55
C THR A 38 -4.07 2.57 4.21
N ILE A 39 -3.46 1.39 4.15
CA ILE A 39 -2.93 0.83 2.90
C ILE A 39 -4.08 0.55 1.92
N ARG A 40 -5.18 -0.03 2.38
CA ARG A 40 -6.36 -0.35 1.56
C ARG A 40 -7.00 0.88 0.93
N ASN A 41 -7.20 1.94 1.71
CA ASN A 41 -7.79 3.19 1.22
C ASN A 41 -6.89 3.85 0.17
N ARG A 42 -5.57 3.82 0.39
CA ARG A 42 -4.60 4.38 -0.56
C ARG A 42 -4.48 3.55 -1.82
N TYR A 43 -4.54 2.23 -1.70
CA TYR A 43 -4.51 1.31 -2.84
C TYR A 43 -5.66 1.63 -3.81
N LYS A 44 -6.89 1.77 -3.29
CA LYS A 44 -8.05 2.17 -4.10
C LYS A 44 -7.84 3.50 -4.81
N GLY A 45 -7.42 4.53 -4.07
CA GLY A 45 -7.17 5.85 -4.66
C GLY A 45 -6.02 5.87 -5.66
N LEU A 46 -5.00 5.01 -5.51
CA LEU A 46 -3.91 4.91 -6.48
C LEU A 46 -4.35 4.21 -7.76
N LEU A 47 -5.19 3.17 -7.66
CA LEU A 47 -5.76 2.51 -8.82
C LEU A 47 -6.67 3.44 -9.62
N GLU A 48 -7.47 4.27 -8.95
CA GLU A 48 -8.30 5.28 -9.62
C GLU A 48 -7.49 6.30 -10.41
N LEU A 49 -6.26 6.61 -9.99
CA LEU A 49 -5.35 7.53 -10.70
C LEU A 49 -4.58 6.88 -11.85
N LEU A 50 -4.48 5.55 -11.87
CA LEU A 50 -3.74 4.78 -12.88
C LEU A 50 -4.64 4.26 -14.01
N ASN A 51 -5.95 4.49 -13.91
CA ASN A 51 -6.95 4.27 -14.95
C ASN A 51 -7.29 5.59 -15.65
#